data_AF-A0A915LLC6-F1
#
_entry.id   AF-A0A915LLC6-F1
#
_cell.length_a   1.000
_cell.length_b   1.000
_cell.length_c   1.000
_cell.angle_alpha   90.00
_cell.angle_beta   90.00
_cell.angle_gamma   90.00
#
_symmetry.space_group_name_H-M   'P 1'
#
loop_
_entity.id
_entity.type
_entity.pdbx_description
1 polymer ?
#
loop_
_entity_poly.entity_id
_entity_poly.type
_entity_poly.pdbx_seq_one_letter_code
_entity_poly.pdbx_strand_id
1 'polypeptide(L)'
;MCTLDAEISAPRKSTKPGAGSIAFSVDFLPMAHPSAVETNSFDNEIEQCLVILESLFRDTYCLDFDTLCIESNKYVFDIKCEIKILDYDGGLWDASVLAVSCAITHFKRSDVSYNSITKKLIVHSNDKPPIPLTVYYKPVTTTFGFINGIEDPIIDPTMEESLLVDGFLIIGANHRDEICLISQSGNLNANQKSIEKCCEIALQNVKELIGYINTIKIK
;
A
#
# COMPACT_ATOMS: atom_id res chain seq x y z
N MET A 1 -10.32 1.58 5.88
CA MET A 1 -11.05 0.75 4.87
C MET A 1 -10.32 0.87 3.54
N CYS A 2 -10.16 -0.22 2.80
CA CYS A 2 -9.50 -0.20 1.49
C CYS A 2 -10.39 -0.87 0.44
N THR A 3 -10.62 -0.19 -0.67
CA THR A 3 -11.39 -0.66 -1.82
C THR A 3 -10.49 -0.71 -3.04
N LEU A 4 -10.61 -1.78 -3.83
CA LEU A 4 -9.90 -1.92 -5.09
C LEU A 4 -10.89 -2.04 -6.23
N ASP A 5 -10.66 -1.28 -7.28
CA ASP A 5 -11.40 -1.33 -8.54
C ASP A 5 -10.45 -1.50 -9.71
N ALA A 6 -10.88 -2.25 -10.74
CA ALA A 6 -10.13 -2.45 -11.96
C ALA A 6 -10.86 -1.81 -13.14
N GLU A 7 -10.25 -0.77 -13.72
CA GLU A 7 -10.79 -0.09 -14.90
C GLU A 7 -9.97 -0.44 -16.14
N ILE A 8 -10.62 -0.43 -17.31
CA ILE A 8 -9.92 -0.63 -18.58
C ILE A 8 -9.55 0.74 -19.13
N SER A 9 -8.25 0.96 -19.34
CA SER A 9 -7.73 2.22 -19.88
C SER A 9 -6.73 1.96 -20.99
N ALA A 10 -6.38 3.02 -21.73
CA ALA A 10 -5.26 2.96 -22.66
C ALA A 10 -3.93 3.02 -21.88
N PRO A 11 -2.90 2.26 -22.28
CA PRO A 11 -1.63 2.26 -21.58
C PRO A 11 -1.02 3.66 -21.53
N ARG A 12 -0.52 4.05 -20.35
CA ARG A 12 0.14 5.34 -20.14
C ARG A 12 1.43 5.38 -20.96
N LYS A 13 1.70 6.49 -21.64
CA LYS A 13 2.88 6.67 -22.49
C LYS A 13 4.22 6.61 -21.73
N SER A 14 4.20 6.86 -20.42
CA SER A 14 5.37 6.86 -19.53
C SER A 14 5.71 5.49 -18.95
N THR A 15 4.77 4.55 -18.95
CA THR A 15 4.97 3.18 -18.47
C THR A 15 5.37 2.28 -19.65
N LYS A 16 6.07 1.18 -19.37
CA LYS A 16 6.40 0.15 -20.37
C LYS A 16 5.17 -0.13 -21.25
N PRO A 17 5.29 -0.02 -22.60
CA PRO A 17 4.15 -0.17 -23.49
C PRO A 17 3.52 -1.56 -23.31
N GLY A 18 2.30 -1.59 -22.79
CA GLY A 18 1.55 -2.82 -22.52
C GLY A 18 1.51 -3.27 -21.06
N ALA A 19 2.20 -2.62 -20.12
CA ALA A 19 2.00 -2.89 -18.70
C ALA A 19 0.79 -2.12 -18.16
N GLY A 20 0.03 -2.76 -17.26
CA GLY A 20 -1.00 -2.07 -16.46
C GLY A 20 -0.38 -1.10 -15.46
N SER A 21 -1.24 -0.43 -14.70
CA SER A 21 -0.82 0.45 -13.60
C SER A 21 -1.64 0.24 -12.35
N ILE A 22 -1.10 0.73 -11.23
CA ILE A 22 -1.81 0.87 -9.96
C ILE A 22 -1.75 2.34 -9.54
N ALA A 23 -2.86 2.87 -9.02
CA ALA A 23 -2.97 4.21 -8.48
C ALA A 23 -3.58 4.16 -7.08
N PHE A 24 -3.08 5.01 -6.19
CA PHE A 24 -3.53 5.08 -4.79
C PHE A 24 -4.24 6.41 -4.54
N SER A 25 -5.31 6.36 -3.74
CA SER A 25 -5.97 7.51 -3.13
C SER A 25 -6.10 7.25 -1.64
N VAL A 26 -5.80 8.24 -0.80
CA VAL A 26 -5.94 8.16 0.65
C VAL A 26 -6.73 9.37 1.09
N ASP A 27 -7.88 9.13 1.73
CA ASP A 27 -8.80 10.17 2.16
C ASP A 27 -9.26 9.94 3.60
N PHE A 28 -9.30 11.03 4.39
CA PHE A 28 -9.88 11.00 5.72
C PHE A 28 -11.38 11.24 5.67
N LEU A 29 -12.16 10.37 6.32
CA LEU A 29 -13.57 10.65 6.50
C LEU A 29 -13.77 11.65 7.65
N PRO A 30 -14.80 12.51 7.59
CA PRO A 30 -15.10 13.46 8.67
C PRO A 30 -15.34 12.83 10.05
N MET A 31 -15.62 11.53 10.10
CA MET A 31 -15.80 10.77 11.33
C MET A 31 -14.48 10.24 11.93
N ALA A 32 -13.38 10.27 11.17
CA ALA A 32 -12.12 9.67 11.59
C ALA A 32 -11.43 10.46 12.70
N HIS A 33 -11.54 11.79 12.66
CA HIS A 33 -10.98 12.67 13.67
C HIS A 33 -11.68 14.04 13.61
N PRO A 34 -11.87 14.76 14.71
CA PRO A 34 -12.43 16.12 14.69
C PRO A 34 -11.69 17.07 13.74
N SER A 35 -10.36 17.00 13.71
CA SER A 35 -9.52 17.79 12.79
C SER A 35 -9.58 17.33 11.33
N ALA A 36 -10.22 16.19 11.02
CA ALA A 36 -10.42 15.77 9.62
C ALA A 36 -11.45 16.64 8.88
N VAL A 37 -12.28 17.39 9.64
CA VAL A 37 -13.22 18.37 9.09
C VAL A 37 -12.48 19.66 8.67
N GLU A 38 -11.34 19.93 9.29
CA GLU A 38 -10.49 21.06 8.95
C GLU A 38 -9.73 20.73 7.66
N THR A 39 -9.87 21.59 6.66
CA THR A 39 -9.15 21.43 5.40
C THR A 39 -7.65 21.51 5.65
N ASN A 40 -6.92 20.48 5.20
CA ASN A 40 -5.47 20.39 5.14
C ASN A 40 -4.73 19.96 6.42
N SER A 41 -5.44 19.57 7.49
CA SER A 41 -4.78 19.18 8.75
C SER A 41 -3.90 17.93 8.63
N PHE A 42 -4.18 17.05 7.66
CA PHE A 42 -3.48 15.79 7.45
C PHE A 42 -2.77 15.68 6.10
N ASP A 43 -2.70 16.75 5.31
CA ASP A 43 -2.18 16.69 3.93
C ASP A 43 -0.75 16.15 3.86
N ASN A 44 0.12 16.58 4.77
CA ASN A 44 1.51 16.10 4.80
C ASN A 44 1.60 14.59 5.10
N GLU A 45 0.78 14.08 6.02
CA GLU A 45 0.75 12.67 6.39
C GLU A 45 0.18 11.80 5.26
N ILE A 46 -0.86 12.31 4.59
CA ILE A 46 -1.48 11.70 3.41
C ILE A 46 -0.47 11.65 2.25
N GLU A 47 0.19 12.76 1.93
CA GLU A 47 1.19 12.84 0.86
C GLU A 47 2.34 11.85 1.11
N GLN A 48 2.86 11.80 2.34
CA GLN A 48 3.88 10.82 2.71
C GLN A 48 3.36 9.39 2.59
N CYS A 49 2.11 9.12 3.01
CA CYS A 49 1.49 7.82 2.88
C CYS A 49 1.38 7.40 1.41
N LEU A 50 0.98 8.31 0.51
CA LEU A 50 0.91 8.04 -0.92
C LEU A 50 2.29 7.71 -1.50
N VAL A 51 3.34 8.46 -1.13
CA VAL A 51 4.72 8.17 -1.56
C VAL A 51 5.19 6.80 -1.08
N ILE A 52 4.89 6.43 0.18
CA ILE A 52 5.21 5.11 0.75
C ILE A 52 4.50 3.99 -0.03
N LEU A 53 3.20 4.15 -0.30
CA LEU A 53 2.41 3.18 -1.05
C LEU A 53 2.92 3.02 -2.49
N GLU A 54 3.18 4.13 -3.19
CA GLU A 54 3.75 4.08 -4.53
C GLU A 54 5.11 3.37 -4.52
N SER A 55 6.00 3.72 -3.59
CA SER A 55 7.32 3.09 -3.50
C SER A 55 7.23 1.57 -3.25
N LEU A 56 6.34 1.13 -2.36
CA LEU A 56 6.21 -0.28 -1.96
C LEU A 56 5.46 -1.18 -2.94
N PHE A 57 4.54 -0.62 -3.73
CA PHE A 57 3.70 -1.43 -4.62
C PHE A 57 4.04 -1.22 -6.09
N ARG A 58 4.41 0.00 -6.48
CA ARG A 58 4.73 0.35 -7.87
C ARG A 58 6.22 0.20 -8.15
N ASP A 59 7.09 0.82 -7.36
CA ASP A 59 8.52 0.90 -7.69
C ASP A 59 9.26 -0.41 -7.47
N THR A 60 8.86 -1.18 -6.46
CA THR A 60 9.44 -2.49 -6.19
C THR A 60 8.84 -3.61 -7.07
N TYR A 61 7.83 -3.34 -7.90
CA TYR A 61 7.12 -4.33 -8.72
C TYR A 61 6.48 -5.47 -7.90
N CYS A 62 5.68 -5.09 -6.90
CA CYS A 62 4.95 -6.02 -6.04
C CYS A 62 3.96 -6.89 -6.82
N LEU A 63 3.36 -6.30 -7.88
CA LEU A 63 2.39 -6.93 -8.76
C LEU A 63 2.97 -7.21 -10.14
N ASP A 64 2.44 -8.26 -10.78
CA ASP A 64 2.71 -8.50 -12.19
C ASP A 64 1.86 -7.60 -13.10
N PHE A 65 2.39 -6.42 -13.42
CA PHE A 65 1.72 -5.48 -14.33
C PHE A 65 1.64 -5.98 -15.78
N ASP A 66 2.43 -6.98 -16.20
CA ASP A 66 2.33 -7.55 -17.54
C ASP A 66 1.05 -8.42 -17.65
N THR A 67 0.62 -9.07 -16.56
CA THR A 67 -0.65 -9.85 -16.52
C THR A 67 -1.92 -8.98 -16.57
N LEU A 68 -1.76 -7.66 -16.45
CA LEU A 68 -2.82 -6.67 -16.58
C LEU A 68 -3.00 -6.18 -18.02
N CYS A 69 -2.16 -6.64 -18.96
CA CYS A 69 -2.32 -6.35 -20.38
C CYS A 69 -3.49 -7.15 -20.98
N ILE A 70 -4.44 -6.46 -21.64
CA ILE A 70 -5.50 -7.12 -22.42
C ILE A 70 -5.05 -7.23 -23.88
N GLU A 71 -4.61 -6.11 -24.44
CA GLU A 71 -4.15 -5.99 -25.82
C GLU A 71 -3.06 -4.91 -25.88
N SER A 72 -1.86 -5.31 -26.31
CA SER A 72 -0.68 -4.46 -26.34
C SER A 72 -0.94 -3.14 -27.07
N ASN A 73 -0.54 -2.03 -26.44
CA ASN A 73 -0.71 -0.66 -26.95
C ASN A 73 -2.15 -0.18 -27.18
N LYS A 74 -3.17 -0.92 -26.72
CA LYS A 74 -4.59 -0.49 -26.81
C LYS A 74 -5.31 -0.49 -25.48
N TYR A 75 -5.30 -1.62 -24.78
CA TYR A 75 -6.10 -1.82 -23.58
C TYR A 75 -5.29 -2.53 -22.50
N VAL A 76 -5.23 -1.90 -21.33
CA VAL A 76 -4.65 -2.44 -20.12
C VAL A 76 -5.62 -2.23 -18.96
N PHE A 77 -5.47 -3.02 -17.90
CA PHE A 77 -6.14 -2.74 -16.64
C PHE A 77 -5.35 -1.69 -15.84
N ASP A 78 -6.06 -0.68 -15.34
CA ASP A 78 -5.59 0.26 -14.33
C ASP A 78 -6.31 -0.06 -13.01
N ILE A 79 -5.53 -0.43 -12.00
CA ILE A 79 -6.03 -0.79 -10.67
C ILE A 79 -6.07 0.48 -9.82
N LYS A 80 -7.25 0.85 -9.33
CA LYS A 80 -7.42 1.98 -8.41
C LYS A 80 -7.62 1.44 -7.01
N CYS A 81 -6.77 1.89 -6.10
CA CYS A 81 -6.81 1.55 -4.69
C CYS A 81 -7.23 2.79 -3.90
N GLU A 82 -8.40 2.75 -3.31
CA GLU A 82 -8.96 3.84 -2.49
C GLU A 82 -8.93 3.44 -1.02
N ILE A 83 -8.22 4.22 -0.21
CA ILE A 83 -8.07 4.02 1.23
C ILE A 83 -8.85 5.13 1.93
N LYS A 84 -9.85 4.75 2.71
CA LYS A 84 -10.65 5.66 3.54
C LYS A 84 -10.32 5.42 5.00
N ILE A 85 -9.77 6.44 5.65
CA ILE A 85 -9.51 6.42 7.08
C ILE A 85 -10.84 6.63 7.81
N LEU A 86 -11.21 5.66 8.65
CA LEU A 86 -12.51 5.62 9.33
C LEU A 86 -12.41 6.16 10.75
N ASP A 87 -11.28 5.89 11.41
CA ASP A 87 -10.94 6.25 12.78
C ASP A 87 -9.42 6.44 12.80
N TYR A 88 -8.95 7.53 13.37
CA TYR A 88 -7.53 7.89 13.38
C TYR A 88 -7.01 8.05 14.79
N ASP A 89 -6.16 7.10 15.20
CA ASP A 89 -5.48 7.06 16.49
C ASP A 89 -3.97 6.77 16.33
N GLY A 90 -3.35 7.36 15.30
CA GLY A 90 -1.97 7.04 14.89
C GLY A 90 -1.89 5.89 13.88
N GLY A 91 -0.68 5.38 13.64
CA GLY A 91 -0.45 4.20 12.79
C GLY A 91 -0.91 4.31 11.33
N LEU A 92 -1.08 5.51 10.76
CA LEU A 92 -1.65 5.74 9.42
C LEU A 92 -0.95 4.91 8.34
N TRP A 93 0.39 4.96 8.32
CA TRP A 93 1.20 4.32 7.27
C TRP A 93 1.10 2.80 7.34
N ASP A 94 1.23 2.23 8.53
CA ASP A 94 1.19 0.78 8.75
C ASP A 94 -0.19 0.20 8.47
N ALA A 95 -1.24 0.84 8.97
CA ALA A 95 -2.61 0.46 8.69
C ALA A 95 -2.93 0.54 7.19
N SER A 96 -2.46 1.58 6.50
CA SER A 96 -2.68 1.77 5.07
C SER A 96 -1.98 0.71 4.23
N VAL A 97 -0.67 0.49 4.45
CA VAL A 97 0.09 -0.54 3.73
C VAL A 97 -0.49 -1.93 3.99
N LEU A 98 -0.85 -2.24 5.24
CA LEU A 98 -1.47 -3.52 5.59
C LEU A 98 -2.82 -3.70 4.91
N ALA A 99 -3.66 -2.66 4.87
CA ALA A 99 -4.96 -2.69 4.21
C ALA A 99 -4.82 -2.93 2.70
N VAL A 100 -3.86 -2.26 2.04
CA VAL A 100 -3.57 -2.47 0.61
C VAL A 100 -3.06 -3.88 0.34
N SER A 101 -2.10 -4.37 1.14
CA SER A 101 -1.57 -5.74 1.01
C SER A 101 -2.66 -6.81 1.18
N CYS A 102 -3.59 -6.60 2.12
CA CYS A 102 -4.78 -7.43 2.28
C CYS A 102 -5.71 -7.36 1.07
N ALA A 103 -6.05 -6.14 0.63
CA ALA A 103 -6.98 -5.92 -0.45
C ALA A 103 -6.47 -6.52 -1.77
N ILE A 104 -5.20 -6.29 -2.11
CA ILE A 104 -4.57 -6.80 -3.34
C ILE A 104 -4.56 -8.33 -3.35
N THR A 105 -4.32 -8.96 -2.20
CA THR A 105 -4.34 -10.43 -2.07
C THR A 105 -5.74 -11.02 -2.31
N HIS A 106 -6.79 -10.30 -1.93
CA HIS A 106 -8.18 -10.79 -2.00
C HIS A 106 -8.91 -10.37 -3.28
N PHE A 107 -8.46 -9.30 -3.92
CA PHE A 107 -9.09 -8.74 -5.09
C PHE A 107 -9.05 -9.72 -6.27
N LYS A 108 -10.18 -9.88 -6.94
CA LYS A 108 -10.31 -10.67 -8.15
C LYS A 108 -10.99 -9.84 -9.21
N ARG A 109 -10.39 -9.77 -10.39
CA ARG A 109 -10.94 -9.07 -11.55
C ARG A 109 -11.79 -9.99 -12.41
N SER A 110 -12.70 -9.42 -13.19
CA SER A 110 -13.40 -10.17 -14.24
C SER A 110 -12.43 -10.51 -15.39
N ASP A 111 -12.72 -11.63 -16.08
CA ASP A 111 -11.98 -11.99 -17.28
C ASP A 111 -12.44 -11.12 -18.46
N VAL A 112 -11.50 -10.49 -19.15
CA VAL A 112 -11.77 -9.61 -20.29
C VAL A 112 -10.89 -10.02 -21.45
N SER A 113 -11.52 -10.30 -22.58
CA SER A 113 -10.84 -10.64 -23.82
C SER A 113 -11.10 -9.58 -24.89
N TYR A 114 -10.09 -9.24 -25.67
CA TYR A 114 -10.24 -8.40 -26.85
C TYR A 114 -10.47 -9.27 -28.10
N ASN A 115 -11.54 -8.99 -28.85
CA ASN A 115 -11.77 -9.66 -30.13
C ASN A 115 -11.23 -8.79 -31.28
N SER A 116 -10.11 -9.20 -31.87
CA SER A 116 -9.43 -8.46 -32.95
C SER A 116 -10.26 -8.32 -34.24
N ILE A 117 -11.23 -9.21 -34.47
CA ILE A 117 -12.10 -9.19 -35.66
C ILE A 117 -13.22 -8.16 -35.48
N THR A 118 -13.91 -8.19 -34.33
CA THR A 118 -15.02 -7.25 -34.05
C THR A 118 -14.55 -5.93 -33.44
N LYS A 119 -13.27 -5.83 -33.06
CA LYS A 119 -12.65 -4.71 -32.34
C LYS A 119 -13.37 -4.34 -31.04
N LYS A 120 -14.04 -5.31 -30.40
CA LYS A 120 -14.79 -5.11 -29.15
C LYS A 120 -14.12 -5.81 -27.98
N LEU A 121 -14.23 -5.19 -26.81
CA LEU A 121 -13.93 -5.81 -25.52
C LEU A 121 -15.11 -6.68 -25.10
N ILE A 122 -14.82 -7.91 -24.67
CA ILE A 122 -15.81 -8.86 -24.18
C ILE A 122 -15.48 -9.13 -22.71
N VAL A 123 -16.38 -8.71 -21.81
CA VAL A 123 -16.25 -8.94 -20.36
C VAL A 123 -17.04 -10.19 -20.01
N HIS A 124 -16.34 -11.22 -19.52
CA HIS A 124 -16.93 -12.51 -19.15
C HIS A 124 -17.35 -12.52 -17.67
N SER A 125 -18.24 -11.61 -17.27
CA SER A 125 -18.59 -11.44 -15.85
C SER A 125 -19.35 -12.62 -15.23
N ASN A 126 -20.13 -13.36 -16.03
CA ASN A 126 -21.02 -14.44 -15.54
C ASN A 126 -20.58 -15.84 -15.96
N ASP A 127 -19.75 -15.95 -17.00
CA ASP A 127 -19.43 -17.22 -17.64
C ASP A 127 -18.12 -17.84 -17.11
N LYS A 128 -17.30 -17.05 -16.41
CA LYS A 128 -15.98 -17.46 -15.92
C LYS A 128 -15.73 -17.03 -14.48
N PRO A 129 -14.98 -17.83 -13.70
CA PRO A 129 -14.60 -17.43 -12.35
C PRO A 129 -13.69 -16.18 -12.41
N PRO A 130 -13.80 -15.27 -11.43
CA PRO A 130 -12.98 -14.08 -11.38
C PRO A 130 -11.50 -14.45 -11.13
N ILE A 131 -10.60 -13.74 -11.80
CA ILE A 131 -9.16 -14.02 -11.86
C ILE A 131 -8.46 -13.24 -10.74
N PRO A 132 -7.70 -13.88 -9.84
CA PRO A 132 -6.92 -13.18 -8.83
C PRO A 132 -5.75 -12.42 -9.47
N LEU A 133 -5.28 -11.37 -8.80
CA LEU A 133 -4.04 -10.70 -9.18
C LEU A 133 -2.82 -11.57 -8.84
N THR A 134 -1.80 -11.53 -9.71
CA THR A 134 -0.51 -12.19 -9.45
C THR A 134 0.35 -11.26 -8.60
N VAL A 135 0.53 -11.62 -7.33
CA VAL A 135 1.31 -10.87 -6.33
C VAL A 135 2.62 -11.61 -6.06
N TYR A 136 3.77 -10.96 -6.24
CA TYR A 136 5.09 -11.59 -6.05
C TYR A 136 5.51 -11.64 -4.57
N TYR A 137 5.22 -10.58 -3.83
CA TYR A 137 5.46 -10.48 -2.40
C TYR A 137 4.47 -9.49 -1.79
N LYS A 138 4.32 -9.53 -0.46
CA LYS A 138 3.38 -8.70 0.29
C LYS A 138 4.18 -7.80 1.21
N PRO A 139 4.37 -6.50 0.87
CA PRO A 139 5.08 -5.60 1.75
C PRO A 139 4.20 -5.26 2.96
N VAL A 140 4.85 -5.12 4.11
CA VAL A 140 4.24 -4.62 5.34
C VAL A 140 5.21 -3.61 5.94
N THR A 141 4.71 -2.52 6.49
CA THR A 141 5.52 -1.51 7.17
C THR A 141 5.43 -1.65 8.69
N THR A 142 6.46 -1.16 9.36
CA THR A 142 6.48 -0.93 10.80
C THR A 142 7.05 0.45 11.04
N THR A 143 6.29 1.27 11.77
CA THR A 143 6.62 2.64 12.13
C THR A 143 7.28 2.68 13.51
N PHE A 144 8.39 3.40 13.59
CA PHE A 144 9.15 3.63 14.81
C PHE A 144 9.16 5.13 15.12
N GLY A 145 8.67 5.53 16.29
CA GLY A 145 8.74 6.88 16.80
C GLY A 145 9.99 7.10 17.65
N PHE A 146 10.74 8.16 17.36
CA PHE A 146 11.95 8.54 18.10
C PHE A 146 11.72 9.84 18.86
N ILE A 147 12.14 9.84 20.12
CA ILE A 147 12.07 10.99 21.03
C ILE A 147 13.50 11.38 21.39
N ASN A 148 13.83 12.66 21.24
CA ASN A 148 15.13 13.21 21.55
C ASN A 148 15.46 12.99 23.04
N GLY A 149 16.56 12.29 23.31
CA GLY A 149 17.00 11.95 24.66
C GLY A 149 16.55 10.58 25.16
N ILE A 150 15.74 9.84 24.38
CA ILE A 150 15.41 8.43 24.62
C ILE A 150 16.11 7.59 23.56
N GLU A 151 16.89 6.58 23.98
CA GLU A 151 17.65 5.73 23.04
C GLU A 151 16.79 4.69 22.32
N ASP A 152 15.76 4.19 22.99
CA ASP A 152 14.86 3.17 22.46
C ASP A 152 13.64 3.81 21.76
N PRO A 153 13.33 3.41 20.52
CA PRO A 153 12.18 3.92 19.81
C PRO A 153 10.88 3.27 20.30
N ILE A 154 9.79 4.02 20.17
CA ILE A 154 8.42 3.53 20.34
C ILE A 154 8.01 2.84 19.04
N ILE A 155 7.36 1.67 19.13
CA ILE A 155 6.90 0.91 17.97
C ILE A 155 5.39 1.13 17.85
N ASP A 156 4.91 1.42 16.65
CA ASP A 156 3.48 1.68 16.36
C ASP A 156 2.87 2.75 17.30
N PRO A 157 3.37 4.00 17.24
CA PRO A 157 2.94 5.04 18.16
C PRO A 157 1.47 5.39 17.95
N THR A 158 0.73 5.44 19.06
CA THR A 158 -0.64 5.99 19.13
C THR A 158 -0.66 7.48 18.81
N MET A 159 -1.83 8.08 18.67
CA MET A 159 -1.93 9.52 18.43
C MET A 159 -1.29 10.35 19.55
N GLU A 160 -1.52 9.97 20.81
CA GLU A 160 -0.93 10.66 21.96
C GLU A 160 0.60 10.55 21.98
N GLU A 161 1.15 9.38 21.68
CA GLU A 161 2.60 9.17 21.57
C GLU A 161 3.19 9.93 20.38
N SER A 162 2.47 9.97 19.25
CA SER A 162 2.90 10.67 18.04
C SER A 162 3.09 12.17 18.25
N LEU A 163 2.34 12.78 19.18
CA LEU A 163 2.51 14.19 19.55
C LEU A 163 3.80 14.46 20.34
N LEU A 164 4.38 13.44 20.97
CA LEU A 164 5.61 13.53 21.75
C LEU A 164 6.86 13.13 20.94
N VAL A 165 6.66 12.50 19.79
CA VAL A 165 7.72 12.00 18.91
C VAL A 165 8.28 13.14 18.07
N ASP A 166 9.61 13.23 18.01
CA ASP A 166 10.32 14.24 17.21
C ASP A 166 10.48 13.81 15.74
N GLY A 167 10.54 12.51 15.49
CA GLY A 167 10.67 11.95 14.15
C GLY A 167 10.27 10.49 14.06
N PHE A 168 9.79 10.09 12.89
CA PHE A 168 9.38 8.74 12.57
C PHE A 168 10.34 8.08 11.59
N LEU A 169 10.58 6.79 11.79
CA LEU A 169 11.26 5.90 10.86
C LEU A 169 10.27 4.83 10.44
N ILE A 170 9.90 4.80 9.16
CA ILE A 170 9.00 3.80 8.58
C ILE A 170 9.86 2.80 7.82
N ILE A 171 9.80 1.54 8.22
CA ILE A 171 10.53 0.44 7.57
C ILE A 171 9.53 -0.50 6.92
N GLY A 172 9.60 -0.62 5.59
CA GLY A 172 8.85 -1.60 4.82
C GLY A 172 9.67 -2.85 4.58
N ALA A 173 9.13 -4.02 4.89
CA ALA A 173 9.77 -5.30 4.67
C ALA A 173 8.80 -6.35 4.14
N ASN A 174 9.35 -7.44 3.60
CA ASN A 174 8.58 -8.53 2.99
C ASN A 174 8.79 -9.87 3.72
N HIS A 175 8.00 -10.89 3.34
CA HIS A 175 8.12 -12.25 3.88
C HIS A 175 9.45 -12.98 3.57
N ARG A 176 10.31 -12.40 2.70
CA ARG A 176 11.59 -12.98 2.27
C ARG A 176 12.76 -12.44 3.09
N ASP A 177 12.48 -11.77 4.19
CA ASP A 177 13.47 -11.09 5.03
C ASP A 177 14.22 -9.97 4.29
N GLU A 178 13.58 -9.33 3.30
CA GLU A 178 14.15 -8.20 2.57
C GLU A 178 13.45 -6.90 2.96
N ILE A 179 14.25 -5.85 3.14
CA ILE A 179 13.76 -4.49 3.37
C ILE A 179 13.46 -3.86 2.01
N CYS A 180 12.20 -3.47 1.80
CA CYS A 180 11.72 -2.85 0.57
C CYS A 180 11.81 -1.32 0.62
N LEU A 181 11.67 -0.71 1.80
CA LEU A 181 11.63 0.73 1.99
C LEU A 181 12.18 1.12 3.36
N ILE A 182 12.93 2.22 3.40
CA ILE A 182 13.19 2.97 4.64
C ILE A 182 12.82 4.42 4.34
N SER A 183 11.86 4.96 5.08
CA SER A 183 11.41 6.34 4.95
C SER A 183 11.51 7.04 6.29
N GLN A 184 11.93 8.31 6.27
CA GLN A 184 12.02 9.15 7.46
C GLN A 184 11.00 10.27 7.35
N SER A 185 10.32 10.55 8.46
CA SER A 185 9.48 11.74 8.62
C SER A 185 9.90 12.53 9.86
N GLY A 186 9.83 13.85 9.79
CA GLY A 186 10.22 14.73 10.90
C GLY A 186 11.73 14.74 11.18
N ASN A 187 12.08 15.18 12.40
CA ASN A 187 13.46 15.37 12.82
C ASN A 187 13.98 14.15 13.57
N LEU A 188 14.41 13.15 12.81
CA LEU A 188 14.94 11.91 13.35
C LEU A 188 16.41 12.08 13.76
N ASN A 189 16.69 11.93 15.05
CA ASN A 189 18.04 11.79 15.57
C ASN A 189 18.28 10.33 16.01
N ALA A 190 18.50 9.45 15.04
CA ALA A 190 18.71 8.02 15.28
C ALA A 190 20.17 7.62 15.04
N ASN A 191 20.74 6.87 15.98
CA ASN A 191 22.05 6.24 15.81
C ASN A 191 21.95 5.03 14.87
N GLN A 192 23.04 4.71 14.17
CA GLN A 192 23.10 3.54 13.26
C GLN A 192 22.66 2.24 13.96
N LYS A 193 23.13 2.00 15.19
CA LYS A 193 22.75 0.81 15.98
C LYS A 193 21.26 0.74 16.26
N SER A 194 20.61 1.88 16.49
CA SER A 194 19.16 1.93 16.73
C SER A 194 18.41 1.59 15.44
N ILE A 195 18.87 2.06 14.28
CA ILE A 195 18.29 1.74 12.98
C ILE A 195 18.44 0.24 12.68
N GLU A 196 19.61 -0.35 12.91
CA GLU A 196 19.85 -1.78 12.76
C GLU A 196 18.89 -2.62 13.64
N LYS A 197 18.71 -2.22 14.90
CA LYS A 197 17.73 -2.83 15.81
C LYS A 197 16.29 -2.69 15.29
N CYS A 198 15.91 -1.53 14.75
CA CYS A 198 14.58 -1.34 14.15
C CYS A 198 14.36 -2.25 12.95
N CYS A 199 15.37 -2.43 12.09
CA CYS A 199 15.30 -3.34 10.95
C CYS A 199 15.04 -4.79 11.41
N GLU A 200 15.76 -5.26 12.43
CA GLU A 200 15.56 -6.61 12.98
C GLU A 200 14.14 -6.81 13.52
N ILE A 201 13.62 -5.82 14.26
CA ILE A 201 12.26 -5.84 14.81
C ILE A 201 11.22 -5.83 13.68
N ALA A 202 11.40 -4.99 12.66
CA ALA A 202 10.49 -4.91 11.52
C ALA A 202 10.40 -6.25 10.78
N LEU A 203 11.55 -6.90 10.54
CA LEU A 203 11.60 -8.23 9.90
C LEU A 203 10.87 -9.30 10.72
N GLN A 204 10.94 -9.24 12.05
CA GLN A 204 10.19 -10.15 12.92
C GLN A 204 8.68 -9.88 12.85
N ASN A 205 8.26 -8.61 12.96
CA ASN A 205 6.85 -8.22 12.92
C ASN A 205 6.17 -8.59 11.60
N VAL A 206 6.88 -8.43 10.47
CA VAL A 206 6.37 -8.76 9.13
C VAL A 206 5.98 -10.24 9.02
N LYS A 207 6.73 -11.15 9.64
CA LYS A 207 6.40 -12.59 9.63
C LYS A 207 5.06 -12.88 10.29
N GLU A 208 4.80 -12.23 11.43
CA GLU A 208 3.55 -12.38 12.16
C GLU A 208 2.38 -11.78 11.38
N LEU A 209 2.53 -10.54 10.90
CA LEU A 209 1.49 -9.84 10.15
C LEU A 209 1.11 -10.58 8.86
N ILE A 210 2.08 -11.06 8.09
CA ILE A 210 1.81 -11.83 6.87
C ILE A 210 1.13 -13.17 7.19
N GLY A 211 1.44 -13.79 8.33
CA GLY A 211 0.72 -14.96 8.85
C GLY A 211 -0.78 -14.69 8.99
N TYR A 212 -1.15 -13.53 9.55
CA TYR A 212 -2.55 -13.12 9.65
C TYR A 212 -3.18 -12.84 8.28
N ILE A 213 -2.50 -12.13 7.38
CA ILE A 213 -3.01 -11.84 6.01
C ILE A 213 -3.38 -13.15 5.29
N ASN A 214 -2.57 -14.19 5.41
CA ASN A 214 -2.82 -15.48 4.75
C ASN A 214 -3.96 -16.28 5.39
N THR A 215 -4.26 -16.03 6.67
CA THR A 215 -5.33 -16.71 7.40
C THR A 215 -6.69 -16.11 7.12
N ILE A 216 -6.73 -14.81 6.82
CA ILE A 216 -7.95 -14.10 6.43
C ILE A 216 -8.41 -14.68 5.09
N LYS A 217 -9.61 -15.28 5.07
CA LYS A 217 -10.37 -15.59 3.86
C LYS A 217 -11.59 -14.70 3.85
N ILE A 218 -11.52 -13.59 3.14
CA ILE A 218 -12.72 -12.78 2.88
C ILE A 218 -13.66 -13.64 2.00
N LYS A 219 -14.81 -13.99 2.56
CA LYS A 219 -15.88 -14.74 1.87
C LYS A 219 -16.65 -13.82 0.94
#